data_AF-A0A1E5V895-F1
#
_entry.id   AF-A0A1E5V895-F1
#
_cell.length_a   1.000
_cell.length_b   1.000
_cell.length_c   1.000
_cell.angle_alpha   90.00
_cell.angle_beta   90.00
_cell.angle_gamma   90.00
#
_symmetry.space_group_name_H-M   'P 1'
#
loop_
_entity.id
_entity.type
_entity.pdbx_description
1 polymer ?
#
loop_
_entity_poly.entity_id
_entity_poly.type
_entity_poly.pdbx_seq_one_letter_code
_entity_poly.pdbx_strand_id
1 'polypeptide(L)' 'LPDRWLLSCKSVPKARRKAFDSLCLLLARMLWLERNCRVFRNLSRLPGPLLDVISDHAALWVRAGLVDGSCLFGE' A
#
# COMPACT_ATOMS: atom_id res chain seq x y z
N LEU A 1 -14.25 10.95 10.75
CA LEU A 1 -13.23 9.89 10.60
C LEU A 1 -12.97 9.43 9.15
N PRO A 2 -13.72 9.84 8.11
CA PRO A 2 -13.25 9.82 6.71
C PRO A 2 -12.38 11.04 6.35
N ASP A 3 -12.67 12.19 6.96
CA ASP A 3 -12.04 13.47 6.62
C ASP A 3 -10.53 13.48 6.82
N ARG A 4 -10.04 12.83 7.87
CA ARG A 4 -8.59 12.80 8.17
C ARG A 4 -7.78 12.09 7.11
N TRP A 5 -8.32 11.01 6.53
CA TRP A 5 -7.67 10.30 5.43
C TRP A 5 -7.63 11.15 4.16
N LEU A 6 -8.78 11.74 3.80
CA LEU A 6 -8.89 12.64 2.64
C LEU A 6 -8.00 13.88 2.78
N LEU A 7 -7.88 14.43 3.99
CA LEU A 7 -6.99 15.56 4.28
C LEU A 7 -5.51 15.17 4.14
N SER A 8 -5.12 13.97 4.57
CA SER A 8 -3.77 13.44 4.34
C SER A 8 -3.48 13.15 2.87
N CYS A 9 -4.42 12.61 2.09
CA CYS A 9 -4.25 12.48 0.64
C CYS A 9 -4.15 13.85 -0.06
N LYS A 10 -4.83 14.88 0.48
CA LYS A 10 -4.77 16.26 -0.03
C LYS A 10 -3.44 16.95 0.27
N SER A 11 -2.74 16.58 1.34
CA SER A 11 -1.40 17.12 1.65
C SER A 11 -0.31 16.58 0.72
N VAL A 12 -0.58 15.48 -0.01
CA VAL A 12 0.32 14.98 -1.05
C VAL A 12 0.30 15.93 -2.26
N PRO A 13 1.48 16.35 -2.77
CA PRO A 13 1.59 17.16 -3.97
C PRO A 13 0.79 16.56 -5.14
N LYS A 14 0.12 17.39 -5.94
CA LYS A 14 -0.74 16.93 -7.05
C LYS A 14 -0.02 15.95 -7.99
N ALA A 15 1.27 16.19 -8.27
CA ALA A 15 2.08 15.32 -9.11
C ALA A 15 2.18 13.89 -8.56
N ARG A 16 2.27 13.72 -7.23
CA ARG A 16 2.50 12.44 -6.54
C ARG A 16 1.23 11.73 -6.10
N ARG A 17 0.08 12.42 -6.12
CA ARG A 17 -1.19 11.93 -5.58
C ARG A 17 -1.65 10.63 -6.23
N LYS A 18 -1.54 10.51 -7.57
CA LYS A 18 -1.95 9.29 -8.28
C LYS A 18 -1.13 8.07 -7.83
N ALA A 19 0.19 8.20 -7.75
CA ALA A 19 1.06 7.12 -7.33
C ALA A 19 0.83 6.75 -5.86
N PHE A 20 0.61 7.76 -5.01
CA PHE A 20 0.28 7.58 -3.60
C PHE A 20 -1.06 6.84 -3.41
N ASP A 21 -2.12 7.29 -4.08
CA ASP A 21 -3.45 6.67 -3.98
C ASP A 21 -3.42 5.22 -4.47
N SER A 22 -2.71 4.94 -5.58
CA SER A 22 -2.47 3.57 -6.06
C SER A 22 -1.76 2.71 -5.01
N LEU A 23 -0.69 3.22 -4.39
CA LEU A 23 0.02 2.51 -3.32
C LEU A 23 -0.91 2.23 -2.13
N CYS A 24 -1.68 3.21 -1.69
CA CYS A 24 -2.61 3.05 -0.57
C CYS A 24 -3.68 1.99 -0.85
N LEU A 25 -4.23 1.95 -2.07
CA LEU A 25 -5.19 0.91 -2.48
C LEU A 25 -4.57 -0.48 -2.46
N LEU A 26 -3.33 -0.62 -2.92
CA LEU A 26 -2.62 -1.90 -2.94
C LEU A 26 -2.26 -2.37 -1.52
N LEU A 27 -1.82 -1.46 -0.65
CA LEU A 27 -1.60 -1.74 0.78
C LEU A 27 -2.90 -2.16 1.48
N ALA A 28 -4.00 -1.43 1.24
CA ALA A 28 -5.31 -1.78 1.78
C ALA A 28 -5.76 -3.18 1.32
N ARG A 29 -5.50 -3.55 0.05
CA ARG A 29 -5.74 -4.88 -0.48
C ARG A 29 -4.92 -5.95 0.24
N MET A 30 -3.64 -5.71 0.51
CA MET A 30 -2.77 -6.65 1.24
C MET A 30 -3.27 -6.87 2.68
N LEU A 31 -3.63 -5.81 3.39
CA LEU A 31 -4.19 -5.90 4.73
C LEU A 31 -5.53 -6.66 4.73
N TRP A 32 -6.38 -6.41 3.73
CA TRP A 32 -7.63 -7.13 3.56
C TRP A 32 -7.41 -8.63 3.33
N LEU A 33 -6.47 -9.00 2.47
CA LEU A 33 -6.12 -10.40 2.22
C LEU A 33 -5.56 -11.10 3.46
N GLU A 34 -4.71 -10.42 4.23
CA GLU A 34 -4.18 -10.94 5.49
C GLU A 34 -5.32 -11.18 6.51
N ARG A 35 -6.25 -10.22 6.64
CA ARG A 35 -7.46 -10.38 7.48
C ARG A 35 -8.28 -11.58 7.02
N ASN A 36 -8.49 -11.75 5.72
CA ASN A 36 -9.24 -12.89 5.19
C ASN A 36 -8.52 -14.22 5.43
N CYS A 37 -7.19 -14.26 5.33
CA CYS A 37 -6.43 -15.46 5.67
C CYS A 37 -6.59 -15.83 7.15
N ARG A 38 -6.59 -14.84 8.05
CA ARG A 38 -6.84 -15.08 9.48
C ARG A 38 -8.22 -15.64 9.74
N VAL A 39 -9.26 -15.04 9.15
CA VAL A 39 -10.65 -15.43 9.41
C VAL A 39 -11.02 -16.75 8.75
N PHE A 40 -10.68 -16.93 7.47
CA PHE A 40 -11.15 -18.07 6.68
C PHE A 40 -10.19 -19.26 6.64
N ARG A 41 -8.90 -19.05 6.91
CA ARG A 41 -7.88 -20.10 6.85
C ARG A 41 -7.21 -20.37 8.19
N ASN A 42 -7.56 -19.61 9.24
CA ASN A 42 -6.91 -19.64 10.54
C ASN A 42 -5.37 -19.47 10.48
N LEU A 43 -4.89 -18.80 9.42
CA LEU A 43 -3.49 -18.51 9.19
C LEU A 43 -3.22 -17.06 9.61
N SER A 44 -2.39 -16.87 10.62
CA SER A 44 -1.97 -15.56 11.11
C SER A 44 -0.47 -15.39 10.90
N ARG A 45 -0.07 -14.41 10.08
CA ARG A 45 1.35 -14.07 9.91
C ARG A 45 1.80 -13.13 11.02
N LEU A 46 3.07 -13.21 11.47
CA LEU A 46 3.59 -12.18 12.38
C LEU A 46 3.65 -10.83 11.65
N PRO A 47 3.51 -9.68 12.36
CA PRO A 47 3.56 -8.35 11.74
C PRO A 47 4.88 -8.06 11.01
N GLY A 48 6.02 -8.54 11.54
CA GLY A 48 7.35 -8.35 10.93
C GLY A 48 7.44 -8.95 9.52
N PRO A 49 7.24 -10.27 9.35
CA PRO A 49 7.22 -10.92 8.04
C PRO A 49 6.16 -10.37 7.07
N LEU A 50 5.08 -9.76 7.58
CA LEU A 50 4.09 -9.09 6.73
C LEU A 50 4.65 -7.80 6.11
N LEU A 51 5.44 -7.02 6.86
CA LEU A 51 6.08 -5.80 6.37
C LEU A 51 7.15 -6.11 5.29
N ASP A 52 7.91 -7.19 5.46
CA ASP A 52 8.88 -7.63 4.46
C ASP A 52 8.18 -7.99 3.14
N VAL A 53 7.08 -8.73 3.24
CA VAL A 53 6.27 -9.13 2.08
C VAL A 53 5.64 -7.92 1.40
N ILE A 54 5.15 -6.95 2.17
CA ILE A 54 4.61 -5.70 1.63
C ILE A 54 5.70 -4.92 0.90
N SER A 55 6.92 -4.86 1.45
CA SER A 55 8.05 -4.15 0.84
C SER A 55 8.46 -4.80 -0.48
N ASP A 56 8.55 -6.13 -0.53
CA ASP A 56 8.84 -6.88 -1.75
C ASP A 56 7.74 -6.69 -2.81
N HIS A 57 6.47 -6.74 -2.40
CA HIS A 57 5.35 -6.44 -3.30
C HIS A 57 5.38 -5.01 -3.82
N ALA A 58 5.75 -4.02 -2.98
CA ALA A 58 5.86 -2.63 -3.41
C ALA A 58 6.94 -2.47 -4.49
N ALA A 59 8.10 -3.11 -4.33
CA ALA A 59 9.15 -3.13 -5.35
C ALA A 59 8.67 -3.79 -6.66
N LEU A 60 7.91 -4.89 -6.55
CA LEU A 60 7.29 -5.54 -7.71
C LEU A 60 6.26 -4.65 -8.42
N TRP A 61 5.44 -3.91 -7.68
CA TRP A 61 4.45 -3.00 -8.26
C TRP A 61 5.09 -1.84 -9.01
N VAL A 62 6.21 -1.33 -8.49
CA VAL A 62 7.02 -0.32 -9.20
C VAL A 62 7.59 -0.91 -10.48
N ARG A 63 8.21 -2.09 -10.42
CA ARG A 63 8.76 -2.78 -11.60
C ARG A 63 7.69 -3.12 -12.65
N ALA A 64 6.48 -3.44 -12.20
CA ALA A 64 5.33 -3.74 -13.07
C ALA A 64 4.62 -2.48 -13.60
N GLY A 65 5.04 -1.27 -13.20
CA GLY A 65 4.41 -0.01 -13.63
C GLY A 65 3.03 0.26 -13.02
N LEU A 66 2.63 -0.48 -11.98
CA LEU A 66 1.38 -0.25 -11.24
C LEU A 66 1.48 0.96 -10.31
N VAL A 67 2.71 1.28 -9.90
CA VAL A 67 3.05 2.41 -9.05
C VAL A 67 4.25 3.14 -9.66
N ASP A 68 4.16 4.45 -9.81
CA ASP A 68 5.29 5.27 -10.28
C ASP A 68 6.27 5.50 -9.11
N GLY A 69 7.36 4.71 -9.10
CA GLY A 69 8.39 4.77 -8.06
C GLY A 69 9.14 6.10 -8.04
N SER A 70 9.44 6.66 -9.21
CA SER A 70 10.05 8.00 -9.37
C SER A 70 9.18 9.09 -8.74
N CYS A 71 7.86 8.99 -8.87
CA CYS A 71 6.94 9.95 -8.27
C CYS A 71 6.82 9.80 -6.74
N LEU A 72 7.00 8.59 -6.20
CA LEU A 72 6.91 8.33 -4.76
C LEU A 72 8.20 8.68 -4.01
N PHE A 73 9.34 8.20 -4.49
CA PHE A 73 10.60 8.27 -3.78
C PHE A 73 11.41 9.52 -4.14
N GLY A 74 11.08 10.20 -5.25
CA GLY A 74 11.72 11.44 -5.66
C GLY A 74 13.22 11.28 -5.83
N GLU A 75 13.61 10.68 -6.94
CA GLU A 75 14.96 10.89 -7.51
C GLU A 75 14.93 12.09 -8.46
#